data_AF-A0A3B9C1Z8-F1
#
_entry.id   AF-A0A3B9C1Z8-F1
#
_cell.length_a   1.000
_cell.length_b   1.000
_cell.length_c   1.000
_cell.angle_alpha   90.00
_cell.angle_beta   90.00
_cell.angle_gamma   90.00
#
_symmetry.space_group_name_H-M   'P 1'
#
loop_
_entity.id
_entity.type
_entity.pdbx_description
1 polymer ?
#
loop_
_entity_poly.entity_id
_entity_poly.type
_entity_poly.pdbx_seq_one_letter_code
_entity_poly.pdbx_strand_id
1 'polypeptide(L)' 'MIRAFLILLLVAIFAVSCTSKFEKIQKSRDYEYKLQKANEYYDKKQFAKANTLYEELLTIFKGTKSFEGLYYKYAYTF' A
#
# COMPACT_ATOMS: atom_id res chain seq x y z
N MET A 1 23.68 20.18 -29.61
CA MET A 1 22.32 20.42 -29.08
C MET A 1 21.47 19.14 -29.06
N ILE A 2 21.29 18.44 -30.18
CA ILE A 2 20.51 17.18 -30.26
C ILE A 2 20.97 16.04 -29.33
N ARG A 3 22.29 15.87 -29.13
CA ARG A 3 22.82 14.83 -28.23
C ARG A 3 22.44 15.06 -26.76
N ALA A 4 22.42 16.30 -26.30
CA ALA A 4 22.00 16.65 -24.95
C ALA A 4 20.49 16.44 -24.75
N PHE A 5 19.70 16.70 -25.79
CA PHE A 5 18.25 16.46 -25.77
C PHE A 5 17.91 14.97 -25.69
N LEU A 6 18.67 14.12 -26.41
CA LEU A 6 18.51 12.66 -26.35
C LEU A 6 18.89 12.09 -24.96
N ILE A 7 19.94 12.62 -24.33
CA ILE A 7 20.33 12.21 -22.98
C ILE A 7 19.26 12.64 -21.95
N LEU A 8 18.72 13.85 -22.09
CA LEU A 8 17.62 14.35 -21.24
C LEU A 8 16.36 13.49 -21.38
N LEU A 9 16.00 13.11 -22.61
CA LEU A 9 14.87 12.22 -22.90
C LEU A 9 15.06 10.83 -22.29
N LEU A 10 16.27 10.28 -22.36
CA LEU A 10 16.60 8.99 -21.77
C LEU A 10 16.48 9.02 -20.24
N VAL A 11 16.97 10.06 -19.58
CA VAL A 11 16.85 10.26 -18.12
C VAL A 11 15.38 10.44 -17.70
N ALA A 12 14.57 11.13 -18.51
CA ALA A 12 13.14 11.31 -18.24
C ALA A 12 12.35 9.98 -18.27
N ILE A 13 12.74 9.04 -19.13
CA ILE A 13 12.09 7.72 -19.22
C ILE A 13 12.40 6.86 -17.97
N PHE A 14 13.62 6.96 -17.42
CA PHE A 14 13.98 6.26 -16.18
C PHE A 14 13.34 6.88 -14.91
N ALA A 15 12.86 8.12 -14.98
CA ALA A 15 12.15 8.76 -13.87
C ALA A 15 10.70 8.26 -13.71
N VAL A 16 10.17 7.54 -14.71
CA VAL A 16 8.79 7.05 -14.70
C VAL A 16 8.78 5.56 -14.36
N SER A 17 8.41 5.26 -13.11
CA SER A 17 7.79 4.00 -12.69
C SER A 17 8.71 2.94 -12.06
N CYS A 18 8.93 3.10 -10.76
CA CYS A 18 9.02 1.98 -9.83
C CYS A 18 7.88 2.09 -8.80
N THR A 19 6.62 2.03 -9.24
CA THR A 19 5.50 1.87 -8.29
C THR A 19 5.49 0.42 -7.82
N SER A 20 5.88 0.22 -6.56
CA SER A 20 5.90 -1.12 -5.96
C SER A 20 4.50 -1.72 -5.94
N LYS A 21 4.41 -3.06 -5.92
CA LYS A 21 3.12 -3.75 -5.76
C LYS A 21 2.37 -3.28 -4.50
N PHE A 22 3.11 -2.92 -3.45
CA PHE A 22 2.56 -2.39 -2.22
C PHE A 22 1.90 -1.02 -2.43
N GLU A 23 2.58 -0.08 -3.10
CA GLU A 23 2.00 1.25 -3.37
C GLU A 23 0.72 1.17 -4.20
N LYS A 24 0.64 0.22 -5.14
CA LYS A 24 -0.58 -0.02 -5.91
C LYS A 24 -1.74 -0.50 -5.02
N ILE A 25 -1.45 -1.35 -4.03
CA ILE A 25 -2.44 -1.81 -3.05
C ILE A 25 -2.86 -0.67 -2.12
N GLN A 26 -1.88 0.08 -1.61
CA GLN A 26 -2.11 1.22 -0.70
C GLN A 26 -2.97 2.29 -1.37
N LYS A 27 -2.70 2.62 -2.63
CA LYS A 27 -3.48 3.62 -3.39
C LYS A 27 -4.81 3.08 -3.94
N SER A 28 -5.10 1.79 -3.76
CA SER A 28 -6.37 1.20 -4.21
C SER A 28 -7.56 1.82 -3.46
N ARG A 29 -8.64 2.11 -4.19
CA ARG A 29 -9.93 2.56 -3.63
C ARG A 29 -10.84 1.39 -3.25
N ASP A 30 -10.46 0.16 -3.61
CA ASP A 30 -11.13 -1.04 -3.16
C ASP A 30 -10.65 -1.40 -1.75
N TYR A 31 -11.44 -1.01 -0.75
CA TYR A 31 -11.10 -1.17 0.66
C TYR A 31 -11.18 -2.63 1.14
N GLU A 32 -12.07 -3.43 0.57
CA GLU A 32 -12.15 -4.87 0.84
C GLU A 32 -10.90 -5.58 0.33
N TYR A 33 -10.48 -5.27 -0.91
CA TYR A 33 -9.23 -5.78 -1.45
C TYR A 33 -8.02 -5.34 -0.62
N LYS A 34 -7.99 -4.07 -0.20
CA LYS A 34 -6.92 -3.55 0.68
C LYS A 34 -6.89 -4.31 2.00
N LEU A 35 -8.05 -4.58 2.61
CA LEU A 35 -8.16 -5.35 3.85
C LEU A 35 -7.68 -6.79 3.67
N GLN A 36 -8.06 -7.44 2.57
CA GLN A 36 -7.56 -8.78 2.24
C GLN A 36 -6.04 -8.79 2.12
N LYS A 37 -5.46 -7.82 1.43
CA LYS A 37 -3.99 -7.73 1.29
C LYS A 37 -3.29 -7.38 2.60
N ALA A 38 -3.89 -6.54 3.45
CA ALA A 38 -3.38 -6.28 4.80
C ALA A 38 -3.32 -7.57 5.63
N ASN A 39 -4.37 -8.39 5.58
CA ASN A 39 -4.41 -9.71 6.22
C ASN A 39 -3.34 -10.65 5.65
N GLU A 40 -3.16 -10.71 4.33
CA GLU A 40 -2.09 -11.52 3.73
C GLU A 40 -0.68 -11.06 4.19
N TYR A 41 -0.45 -9.76 4.34
CA TYR A 41 0.82 -9.24 4.87
C TYR A 41 1.01 -9.59 6.35
N TYR A 42 -0.06 -9.51 7.14
CA TYR A 42 -0.08 -9.91 8.54
C TYR A 42 0.28 -11.39 8.70
N ASP A 43 -0.37 -12.27 7.94
CA ASP A 43 -0.15 -13.71 7.99
C ASP A 43 1.28 -14.08 7.56
N LYS A 44 1.87 -13.29 6.65
CA LYS A 44 3.28 -13.40 6.23
C LYS A 44 4.27 -12.75 7.21
N LYS A 45 3.82 -12.28 8.37
CA LYS A 45 4.61 -11.54 9.38
C LYS A 45 5.27 -10.26 8.82
N GLN A 46 4.75 -9.71 7.72
CA GLN A 46 5.17 -8.44 7.17
C GLN A 46 4.43 -7.31 7.89
N PHE A 47 4.62 -7.22 9.21
CA PHE A 47 3.82 -6.37 10.09
C PHE A 47 3.90 -4.89 9.73
N ALA A 48 5.06 -4.38 9.34
CA ALA A 48 5.18 -2.98 8.91
C ALA A 48 4.24 -2.64 7.72
N LYS A 49 4.13 -3.53 6.73
CA LYS A 49 3.23 -3.32 5.58
C LYS A 49 1.77 -3.49 5.96
N ALA A 50 1.48 -4.48 6.81
CA ALA A 50 0.13 -4.71 7.30
C ALA A 50 -0.36 -3.52 8.11
N ASN A 51 0.47 -2.99 9.01
CA ASN A 51 0.21 -1.83 9.86
C ASN A 51 -0.23 -0.62 9.04
N THR A 52 0.57 -0.22 8.04
CA THR A 52 0.26 0.93 7.17
C THR A 52 -1.09 0.77 6.46
N LEU A 53 -1.40 -0.42 5.95
CA LEU A 53 -2.69 -0.65 5.30
C LEU A 53 -3.84 -0.64 6.30
N TYR A 54 -3.66 -1.22 7.48
CA TYR A 54 -4.68 -1.23 8.52
C TYR A 54 -4.99 0.17 9.05
N GLU A 55 -3.98 1.01 9.25
CA GLU A 55 -4.13 2.39 9.73
C GLU A 55 -5.11 3.19 8.86
N GLU A 56 -4.93 3.14 7.54
CA GLU A 56 -5.83 3.79 6.58
C GLU A 56 -7.26 3.22 6.67
N LEU A 57 -7.38 1.90 6.89
CA LEU A 57 -8.65 1.20 6.95
C LEU A 57 -9.41 1.41 8.26
N LEU A 58 -8.76 1.84 9.34
CA LEU A 58 -9.42 2.09 10.63
C LEU A 58 -10.57 3.09 10.51
N THR A 59 -10.33 4.19 9.79
CA THR A 59 -11.34 5.24 9.62
C THR A 59 -12.48 4.79 8.72
N ILE A 60 -12.19 3.95 7.72
CA ILE A 60 -13.14 3.46 6.73
C ILE A 60 -14.06 2.38 7.31
N PHE A 61 -13.49 1.43 8.05
CA PHE A 61 -14.21 0.31 8.62
C PHE A 61 -14.82 0.61 9.99
N LYS A 62 -14.61 1.79 10.56
CA LYS A 62 -15.17 2.17 11.87
C LYS A 62 -16.69 1.97 11.89
N GLY A 63 -17.18 1.22 12.88
CA GLY A 63 -18.61 0.91 13.03
C GLY A 63 -19.11 -0.25 12.15
N THR A 64 -18.24 -0.88 11.36
CA THR A 64 -18.56 -2.14 10.68
C THR A 64 -18.27 -3.34 11.59
N LYS A 65 -18.85 -4.50 11.27
CA LYS A 65 -18.56 -5.76 11.99
C LYS A 65 -17.10 -6.19 11.87
N SER A 66 -16.42 -5.83 10.78
CA SER A 66 -15.03 -6.19 10.53
C SER A 66 -14.04 -5.33 11.32
N PHE A 67 -14.49 -4.22 11.92
CA PHE A 67 -13.63 -3.26 12.61
C PHE A 67 -12.88 -3.88 13.78
N GLU A 68 -13.54 -4.68 14.60
CA GLU A 68 -12.96 -5.25 15.82
C GLU A 68 -11.77 -6.17 15.49
N GLY A 69 -11.97 -7.11 14.55
CA GLY A 69 -10.90 -8.00 14.09
C GLY A 69 -9.77 -7.26 13.38
N LEU A 70 -10.09 -6.22 12.61
CA LEU A 70 -9.10 -5.35 11.99
C LEU A 70 -8.27 -4.62 13.04
N TYR A 71 -8.92 -4.02 14.05
CA TYR A 71 -8.26 -3.27 15.12
C TYR A 71 -7.35 -4.17 15.97
N TYR A 72 -7.79 -5.40 16.25
CA TYR A 72 -6.96 -6.40 16.93
C TYR A 72 -5.68 -6.70 16.15
N LYS A 73 -5.80 -7.01 14.85
CA LYS A 73 -4.63 -7.30 14.00
C LYS A 73 -3.73 -6.08 13.84
N TYR A 74 -4.31 -4.88 13.72
CA TYR A 74 -3.55 -3.64 13.70
C TYR A 74 -2.71 -3.47 14.96
N ALA A 75 -3.30 -3.65 16.15
CA ALA A 75 -2.57 -3.54 17.41
C ALA A 75 -1.42 -4.57 17.51
N TYR A 76 -1.61 -5.79 16.98
CA TYR A 76 -0.57 -6.82 16.97
C TYR A 76 0.58 -6.54 15.99
N THR A 77 0.44 -5.57 15.08
CA THR A 77 1.50 -5.25 14.10
C THR A 77 2.59 -4.30 14.63
N PHE A 78 2.47 -3.83 15.87
CA PHE A 78 3.50 -3.08 16.59
C PHE A 78 4.45 -4.01 17.36
#